data_AF-A0A4R3SQT5-F1
#
_entry.id   AF-A0A4R3SQT5-F1
#
_cell.length_a   1.000
_cell.length_b   1.000
_cell.length_c   1.000
_cell.angle_alpha   90.00
_cell.angle_beta   90.00
_cell.angle_gamma   90.00
#
_symmetry.space_group_name_H-M   'P 1'
#
loop_
_entity.id
_entity.type
_entity.pdbx_description
1 polymer ?
#
loop_
_entity_poly.entity_id
_entity_poly.type
_entity_poly.pdbx_seq_one_letter_code
_entity_poly.pdbx_strand_id
1 'polypeptide(L)'
;MVRSSLSAAEARRVALAAQGFGRPPATGVSTRAVNAAFARLGLLQIDSVNVFERSHYLPLFARLGAYDRSTLDRLTLGRSGPYTEYWAHEAALIPRDDLRLFRWRMDALRERDAGPTRIDGVTRTAGVRRELHALLRAEGPMRASAVEHESNVRRGPWWGWSDVKLGLEQMFRWGEAVSAGRSGFERVYALPEQVLPAGFLETAPPRAAAVLELVRHATRALGVGTRADIADYYRLRSDDTAGAIAELTAAGELLPVRVEGWGERAWLHPDARVPRQLTADAVLSPFDPVVWFRRRAERMYGFHYRIEIYTPAPKRVFGYYVLPVLQDDRLVGRVDLKSDRQRGVLRVRTAWQEPGEHLDAERLAETLRRTAAWQGLDEVEVTDRGTAAAAVAGAIGLPLVPHEAVDDADAPEPTEQLDAVEA
;
A
#
# COMPACT_ATOMS: atom_id res chain seq x y z
N MET A 1 20.34 28.35 4.11
CA MET A 1 21.29 27.77 3.14
C MET A 1 20.62 26.51 2.58
N VAL A 2 20.45 26.42 1.26
CA VAL A 2 19.82 25.25 0.61
C VAL A 2 20.75 24.05 0.81
N ARG A 3 20.27 22.97 1.43
CA ARG A 3 21.08 21.76 1.62
C ARG A 3 21.32 21.08 0.27
N SER A 4 22.55 21.11 -0.20
CA SER A 4 22.96 20.48 -1.47
C SER A 4 23.45 19.04 -1.32
N SER A 5 23.65 18.57 -0.09
CA SER A 5 24.03 17.18 0.22
C SER A 5 23.37 16.66 1.50
N LEU A 6 23.21 15.34 1.57
CA LEU A 6 22.78 14.57 2.74
C LEU A 6 23.66 13.33 2.90
N SER A 7 23.95 12.92 4.13
CA SER A 7 24.43 11.56 4.38
C SER A 7 23.33 10.53 4.13
N ALA A 8 23.69 9.26 3.98
CA ALA A 8 22.70 8.18 3.84
C ALA A 8 21.75 8.12 5.05
N ALA A 9 22.27 8.35 6.26
CA ALA A 9 21.46 8.37 7.49
C ALA A 9 20.51 9.58 7.55
N GLU A 10 20.97 10.76 7.12
CA GLU A 10 20.08 11.93 7.00
C GLU A 10 18.96 11.69 5.99
N ALA A 11 19.25 11.07 4.84
CA ALA A 11 18.24 10.75 3.84
C ALA A 11 17.15 9.79 4.36
N ARG A 12 17.54 8.78 5.15
CA ARG A 12 16.57 7.89 5.83
C ARG A 12 15.67 8.65 6.80
N ARG A 13 16.25 9.48 7.67
CA ARG A 13 15.46 10.28 8.64
C ARG A 13 14.55 11.29 7.97
N VAL A 14 14.99 11.92 6.88
CA VAL A 14 14.17 12.80 6.04
C VAL A 14 12.95 12.05 5.51
N ALA A 15 13.17 10.87 4.90
CA ALA A 15 12.10 10.09 4.31
C ALA A 15 11.08 9.62 5.36
N LEU A 16 11.56 9.09 6.48
CA LEU A 16 10.71 8.64 7.58
C LEU A 16 9.92 9.80 8.21
N ALA A 17 10.56 10.95 8.45
CA ALA A 17 9.88 12.14 8.98
C ALA A 17 8.84 12.72 8.02
N ALA A 18 9.11 12.71 6.70
CA ALA A 18 8.14 13.12 5.69
C ALA A 18 6.88 12.25 5.74
N GLN A 19 7.06 10.94 5.92
CA GLN A 19 5.97 9.97 6.04
C GLN A 19 5.30 9.94 7.43
N GLY A 20 5.77 10.72 8.40
CA GLY A 20 5.09 10.91 9.69
C GLY A 20 5.68 10.12 10.86
N PHE A 21 6.81 9.46 10.68
CA PHE A 21 7.57 8.86 11.79
C PHE A 21 8.34 9.90 12.61
N GLY A 22 8.89 9.48 13.76
CA GLY A 22 9.63 10.34 14.67
C GLY A 22 8.77 11.10 15.68
N ARG A 23 7.50 10.73 15.81
CA ARG A 23 6.61 11.17 16.90
C ARG A 23 6.27 9.95 17.75
N PRO A 24 6.22 10.08 19.08
CA PRO A 24 5.76 8.99 19.93
C PRO A 24 4.30 8.64 19.56
N PRO A 25 3.94 7.34 19.58
CA PRO A 25 2.55 6.92 19.43
C PRO A 25 1.64 7.66 20.40
N ALA A 26 0.50 8.16 19.92
CA ALA A 26 -0.43 8.90 20.76
C ALA A 26 -1.30 7.92 21.57
N THR A 27 -1.48 8.19 22.87
CA THR A 27 -2.54 7.54 23.67
C THR A 27 -3.89 8.12 23.23
N GLY A 28 -4.64 7.36 22.43
CA GLY A 28 -5.91 7.81 21.87
C GLY A 28 -5.75 8.53 20.53
N VAL A 29 -5.65 7.76 19.44
CA VAL A 29 -5.56 8.28 18.08
C VAL A 29 -6.94 8.80 17.62
N SER A 30 -7.05 10.12 17.44
CA SER A 30 -8.29 10.75 16.95
C SER A 30 -8.51 10.55 15.45
N THR A 31 -9.76 10.67 14.98
CA THR A 31 -10.09 10.70 13.54
C THR A 31 -9.30 11.76 12.77
N ARG A 32 -9.03 12.92 13.39
CA ARG A 32 -8.21 13.98 12.78
C ARG A 32 -6.78 13.50 12.54
N ALA A 33 -6.20 12.75 13.48
CA ALA A 33 -4.86 12.20 13.34
C ALA A 33 -4.79 11.13 12.24
N VAL A 34 -5.78 10.23 12.16
CA VAL A 34 -5.92 9.24 11.07
C VAL A 34 -5.99 9.93 9.71
N ASN A 35 -6.88 10.91 9.56
CA ASN A 35 -7.06 11.66 8.32
C ASN A 35 -5.79 12.44 7.93
N ALA A 36 -5.12 13.08 8.89
CA ALA A 36 -3.87 13.80 8.64
C ALA A 36 -2.71 12.87 8.24
N ALA A 37 -2.64 11.67 8.82
CA ALA A 37 -1.62 10.68 8.47
C ALA A 37 -1.87 10.08 7.08
N PHE A 38 -3.12 9.75 6.74
CA PHE A 38 -3.47 9.33 5.38
C PHE A 38 -3.16 10.46 4.40
N ALA A 39 -3.70 11.67 4.60
CA ALA A 39 -3.44 12.80 3.69
C ALA A 39 -1.93 13.11 3.51
N ARG A 40 -1.10 12.85 4.53
CA ARG A 40 0.36 12.96 4.42
C ARG A 40 0.98 11.91 3.51
N LEU A 41 0.48 10.68 3.52
CA LEU A 41 0.91 9.62 2.61
C LEU A 41 0.30 9.79 1.21
N GLY A 42 -0.89 10.39 1.10
CA GLY A 42 -1.58 10.59 -0.17
C GLY A 42 -2.23 9.32 -0.74
N LEU A 43 -1.77 8.13 -0.37
CA LEU A 43 -2.44 6.87 -0.71
C LEU A 43 -2.17 5.75 0.29
N LEU A 44 -3.07 4.76 0.33
CA LEU A 44 -2.88 3.49 1.05
C LEU A 44 -3.19 2.34 0.10
N GLN A 45 -2.23 1.43 -0.12
CA GLN A 45 -2.47 0.27 -0.97
C GLN A 45 -3.44 -0.71 -0.32
N ILE A 46 -4.44 -1.12 -1.07
CA ILE A 46 -5.43 -2.13 -0.69
C ILE A 46 -4.87 -3.51 -1.00
N ASP A 47 -4.99 -4.41 -0.03
CA ASP A 47 -4.62 -5.81 -0.17
C ASP A 47 -5.70 -6.70 0.43
N SER A 48 -5.95 -7.86 -0.20
CA SER A 48 -6.95 -8.82 0.23
C SER A 48 -6.44 -9.83 1.25
N VAL A 49 -5.11 -9.96 1.40
CA VAL A 49 -4.51 -10.90 2.36
C VAL A 49 -4.88 -10.49 3.77
N ASN A 50 -5.29 -11.47 4.59
CA ASN A 50 -5.77 -11.25 5.96
C ASN A 50 -5.23 -12.32 6.93
N VAL A 51 -3.94 -12.67 6.80
CA VAL A 51 -3.26 -13.60 7.73
C VAL A 51 -3.03 -12.93 9.08
N PHE A 52 -2.41 -11.75 9.06
CA PHE A 52 -2.27 -10.87 10.22
C PHE A 52 -3.38 -9.82 10.21
N GLU A 53 -3.30 -8.91 9.24
CA GLU A 53 -4.21 -7.81 8.98
C GLU A 53 -4.06 -7.39 7.52
N ARG A 54 -5.10 -6.81 6.94
CA ARG A 54 -5.05 -6.23 5.59
C ARG A 54 -4.12 -5.03 5.56
N SER A 55 -3.29 -4.98 4.52
CA SER A 55 -2.21 -3.99 4.38
C SER A 55 -2.60 -2.54 4.67
N HIS A 56 -3.70 -2.02 4.11
CA HIS A 56 -4.08 -0.61 4.20
C HIS A 56 -4.26 -0.07 5.64
N TYR A 57 -4.46 -0.92 6.65
CA TYR A 57 -4.53 -0.46 8.04
C TYR A 57 -3.14 -0.22 8.65
N LEU A 58 -2.15 -0.99 8.23
CA LEU A 58 -0.81 -1.07 8.84
C LEU A 58 0.01 0.23 8.70
N PRO A 59 0.05 0.93 7.53
CA PRO A 59 0.82 2.16 7.43
C PRO A 59 0.44 3.21 8.47
N LEU A 60 -0.86 3.36 8.76
CA LEU A 60 -1.33 4.29 9.79
C LEU A 60 -0.98 3.79 11.20
N PHE A 61 -1.10 2.48 11.45
CA PHE A 61 -0.70 1.88 12.73
C PHE A 61 0.80 2.09 13.00
N ALA A 62 1.66 1.88 12.01
CA ALA A 62 3.10 2.07 12.11
C ALA A 62 3.50 3.52 12.48
N ARG A 63 2.68 4.52 12.10
CA ARG A 63 2.96 5.94 12.30
C ARG A 63 2.26 6.54 13.51
N LEU A 64 1.08 6.04 13.86
CA LEU A 64 0.22 6.61 14.90
C LEU A 64 0.18 5.75 16.17
N GLY A 65 0.52 4.46 16.07
CA GLY A 65 0.20 3.45 17.08
C GLY A 65 -1.23 2.92 16.95
N ALA A 66 -1.70 2.29 18.03
CA ALA A 66 -3.02 1.68 18.08
C ALA A 66 -4.14 2.72 17.85
N TYR A 67 -4.96 2.47 16.84
CA TYR A 67 -6.14 3.27 16.52
C TYR A 67 -7.33 2.37 16.22
N ASP A 68 -8.54 2.87 16.43
CA ASP A 68 -9.75 2.14 16.06
C ASP A 68 -9.89 2.04 14.53
N ARG A 69 -9.75 0.83 13.97
CA ARG A 69 -9.85 0.54 12.53
C ARG A 69 -11.14 1.06 11.91
N SER A 70 -12.25 1.05 12.66
CA SER A 70 -13.53 1.58 12.19
C SER A 70 -13.48 3.08 11.88
N THR A 71 -12.50 3.80 12.42
CA THR A 71 -12.21 5.19 12.06
C THR A 71 -11.73 5.31 10.61
N LEU A 72 -10.83 4.42 10.17
CA LEU A 72 -10.41 4.40 8.76
C LEU A 72 -11.56 3.94 7.87
N ASP A 73 -12.37 2.98 8.34
CA ASP A 73 -13.53 2.49 7.60
C ASP A 73 -14.54 3.60 7.33
N ARG A 74 -14.88 4.40 8.34
CA ARG A 74 -15.79 5.56 8.18
C ARG A 74 -15.28 6.57 7.17
N LEU A 75 -13.96 6.73 7.05
CA LEU A 75 -13.35 7.66 6.11
C LEU A 75 -13.32 7.12 4.67
N THR A 76 -13.28 5.80 4.49
CA THR A 76 -12.91 5.17 3.21
C THR A 76 -14.01 4.30 2.59
N LEU A 77 -14.91 3.74 3.39
CA LEU A 77 -15.96 2.83 2.93
C LEU A 77 -17.29 3.53 2.62
N GLY A 78 -17.41 4.82 2.92
CA GLY A 78 -18.63 5.60 2.69
C GLY A 78 -18.72 6.23 1.30
N ARG A 79 -19.93 6.26 0.73
CA ARG A 79 -20.22 6.87 -0.59
C ARG A 79 -19.87 8.34 -0.71
N SER A 80 -19.87 9.10 0.38
CA SER A 80 -19.52 10.53 0.44
C SER A 80 -18.26 10.82 1.27
N GLY A 81 -17.45 9.79 1.54
CA GLY A 81 -16.21 9.94 2.29
C GLY A 81 -15.16 10.80 1.57
N PRO A 82 -14.20 11.37 2.32
CA PRO A 82 -13.10 12.17 1.75
C PRO A 82 -12.12 11.35 0.91
N TYR A 83 -12.22 10.02 0.93
CA TYR A 83 -11.38 9.11 0.17
C TYR A 83 -12.21 8.27 -0.81
N THR A 84 -11.56 7.75 -1.84
CA THR A 84 -12.11 6.83 -2.84
C THR A 84 -11.05 5.81 -3.27
N GLU A 85 -11.40 4.91 -4.17
CA GLU A 85 -10.49 3.90 -4.71
C GLU A 85 -10.12 4.19 -6.16
N TYR A 86 -8.85 3.99 -6.51
CA TYR A 86 -8.40 3.91 -7.90
C TYR A 86 -7.08 3.13 -8.02
N TRP A 87 -6.71 2.80 -9.27
CA TRP A 87 -5.40 2.26 -9.65
C TRP A 87 -4.32 3.37 -9.64
N ALA A 88 -4.02 3.89 -8.46
CA ALA A 88 -3.14 5.04 -8.26
C ALA A 88 -1.65 4.63 -8.19
N HIS A 89 -1.34 3.59 -7.42
CA HIS A 89 -0.04 2.90 -7.40
C HIS A 89 -0.25 1.43 -7.79
N GLU A 90 -1.10 0.77 -7.01
CA GLU A 90 -1.86 -0.41 -7.38
C GLU A 90 -3.33 -0.11 -7.03
N ALA A 91 -4.14 -1.12 -6.70
CA ALA A 91 -5.42 -0.87 -6.04
C ALA A 91 -5.17 -0.10 -4.74
N ALA A 92 -5.61 1.17 -4.68
CA ALA A 92 -5.31 2.05 -3.57
C ALA A 92 -6.51 2.89 -3.17
N LEU A 93 -6.56 3.22 -1.88
CA LEU A 93 -7.36 4.31 -1.35
C LEU A 93 -6.59 5.62 -1.60
N ILE A 94 -7.27 6.63 -2.12
CA ILE A 94 -6.73 7.97 -2.42
C ILE A 94 -7.71 9.07 -1.96
N PRO A 95 -7.25 10.31 -1.73
CA PRO A 95 -8.13 11.47 -1.59
C PRO A 95 -9.11 11.52 -2.76
N ARG A 96 -10.39 11.79 -2.47
CA ARG A 96 -11.44 11.84 -3.50
C ARG A 96 -11.13 12.87 -4.57
N ASP A 97 -10.62 14.03 -4.18
CA ASP A 97 -10.27 15.12 -5.09
C ASP A 97 -9.15 14.75 -6.07
N ASP A 98 -8.29 13.79 -5.69
CA ASP A 98 -7.17 13.34 -6.52
C ASP A 98 -7.62 12.39 -7.64
N LEU A 99 -8.83 11.82 -7.58
CA LEU A 99 -9.34 10.90 -8.60
C LEU A 99 -9.30 11.51 -10.00
N ARG A 100 -9.61 12.82 -10.14
CA ARG A 100 -9.57 13.52 -11.42
C ARG A 100 -8.16 13.63 -12.00
N LEU A 101 -7.11 13.60 -11.16
CA LEU A 101 -5.72 13.61 -11.62
C LEU A 101 -5.37 12.34 -12.41
N PHE A 102 -6.21 11.30 -12.34
CA PHE A 102 -6.02 10.06 -13.08
C PHE A 102 -6.91 9.95 -14.34
N ARG A 103 -7.70 10.97 -14.70
CA ARG A 103 -8.56 10.93 -15.90
C ARG A 103 -7.77 10.57 -17.16
N TRP A 104 -6.60 11.19 -17.35
CA TRP A 104 -5.72 10.89 -18.49
C TRP A 104 -5.29 9.42 -18.54
N ARG A 105 -5.11 8.77 -17.38
CA ARG A 105 -4.74 7.36 -17.28
C ARG A 105 -5.94 6.48 -17.62
N MET A 106 -7.12 6.84 -17.13
CA MET A 106 -8.37 6.15 -17.47
C MET A 106 -8.62 6.15 -18.98
N ASP A 107 -8.41 7.30 -19.65
CA ASP A 107 -8.55 7.43 -21.10
C ASP A 107 -7.50 6.62 -21.86
N ALA A 108 -6.23 6.72 -21.49
CA ALA A 108 -5.16 5.95 -22.12
C ALA A 108 -5.36 4.44 -21.98
N LEU A 109 -5.86 3.97 -20.83
CA LEU A 109 -6.18 2.56 -20.61
C LEU A 109 -7.36 2.11 -21.48
N ARG A 110 -8.41 2.94 -21.60
CA ARG A 110 -9.55 2.65 -22.49
C ARG A 110 -9.10 2.56 -23.95
N GLU A 111 -8.31 3.53 -24.42
CA GLU A 111 -7.81 3.56 -25.79
C GLU A 111 -6.94 2.34 -26.09
N ARG A 112 -6.01 2.00 -25.19
CA ARG A 112 -5.18 0.79 -25.31
C ARG A 112 -6.03 -0.47 -25.38
N ASP A 113 -7.01 -0.61 -24.49
CA ASP A 113 -7.86 -1.79 -24.41
C ASP A 113 -8.82 -1.91 -25.62
N ALA A 114 -9.14 -0.78 -26.28
CA ALA A 114 -9.93 -0.71 -27.50
C ALA A 114 -9.10 -0.86 -28.81
N GLY A 115 -7.78 -0.89 -28.72
CA GLY A 115 -6.86 -0.96 -29.86
C GLY A 115 -6.87 -2.28 -30.66
N PRO A 116 -6.08 -2.36 -31.74
CA PRO A 116 -6.10 -3.49 -32.69
C PRO A 116 -5.60 -4.82 -32.09
N THR A 117 -4.71 -4.79 -31.09
CA THR A 117 -4.31 -5.96 -30.28
C THR A 117 -5.27 -6.15 -29.12
N ARG A 118 -6.56 -6.26 -29.44
CA ARG A 118 -7.66 -6.26 -28.48
C ARG A 118 -7.53 -7.46 -27.55
N ILE A 119 -7.58 -7.21 -26.25
CA ILE A 119 -7.55 -8.28 -25.24
C ILE A 119 -8.89 -9.02 -25.31
N ASP A 120 -8.90 -10.36 -25.45
CA ASP A 120 -10.11 -11.18 -25.59
C ASP A 120 -11.19 -10.89 -24.53
N GLY A 121 -10.77 -10.58 -23.30
CA GLY A 121 -11.66 -10.19 -22.21
C GLY A 121 -12.48 -8.92 -22.50
N VAL A 122 -11.92 -7.94 -23.23
CA VAL A 122 -12.58 -6.67 -23.56
C VAL A 122 -13.71 -6.87 -24.56
N THR A 123 -13.47 -7.67 -25.60
CA THR A 123 -14.50 -8.02 -26.60
C THR A 123 -15.61 -8.82 -25.96
N ARG A 124 -15.25 -9.89 -25.24
CA ARG A 124 -16.19 -10.82 -24.61
C ARG A 124 -17.15 -10.11 -23.65
N THR A 125 -16.64 -9.16 -22.87
CA THR A 125 -17.46 -8.46 -21.87
C THR A 125 -18.18 -7.22 -22.41
N ALA A 126 -18.11 -6.93 -23.71
CA ALA A 126 -18.72 -5.71 -24.27
C ALA A 126 -20.25 -5.65 -24.12
N GLY A 127 -20.95 -6.79 -24.30
CA GLY A 127 -22.38 -6.90 -24.02
C GLY A 127 -22.69 -6.68 -22.54
N VAL A 128 -22.03 -7.47 -21.69
CA VAL A 128 -22.16 -7.40 -20.22
C VAL A 128 -21.91 -5.99 -19.69
N ARG A 129 -20.91 -5.24 -20.18
CA ARG A 129 -20.67 -3.85 -19.73
C ARG A 129 -21.81 -2.89 -20.08
N ARG A 130 -22.47 -3.06 -21.24
CA ARG A 130 -23.65 -2.23 -21.58
C ARG A 130 -24.81 -2.54 -20.64
N GLU A 131 -25.03 -3.82 -20.35
CA GLU A 131 -26.07 -4.26 -19.41
C GLU A 131 -25.77 -3.77 -17.98
N LEU A 132 -24.52 -3.90 -17.51
CA LEU A 132 -24.07 -3.38 -16.22
C LEU A 132 -24.24 -1.87 -16.10
N HIS A 133 -23.93 -1.11 -17.16
CA HIS A 133 -24.13 0.33 -17.17
C HIS A 133 -25.63 0.69 -17.06
N ALA A 134 -26.50 0.00 -17.80
CA ALA A 134 -27.95 0.19 -17.71
C ALA A 134 -28.47 -0.20 -16.31
N LEU A 135 -27.98 -1.30 -15.75
CA LEU A 135 -28.33 -1.80 -14.43
C LEU A 135 -27.92 -0.80 -13.33
N LEU A 136 -26.68 -0.33 -13.34
CA LEU A 136 -26.20 0.68 -12.40
C LEU A 136 -27.03 1.97 -12.51
N ARG A 137 -27.43 2.38 -13.72
CA ARG A 137 -28.29 3.55 -13.92
C ARG A 137 -29.69 3.37 -13.33
N ALA A 138 -30.28 2.18 -13.46
CA ALA A 138 -31.63 1.89 -12.99
C ALA A 138 -31.70 1.64 -11.47
N GLU A 139 -30.79 0.82 -10.94
CA GLU A 139 -30.83 0.29 -9.58
C GLU A 139 -29.87 1.01 -8.61
N GLY A 140 -28.93 1.79 -9.15
CA GLY A 140 -27.93 2.48 -8.35
C GLY A 140 -26.67 1.65 -8.06
N PRO A 141 -25.83 2.13 -7.12
CA PRO A 141 -24.57 1.47 -6.79
C PRO A 141 -24.72 0.04 -6.26
N MET A 142 -23.90 -0.89 -6.74
CA MET A 142 -23.98 -2.29 -6.33
C MET A 142 -22.66 -3.04 -6.34
N ARG A 143 -22.63 -4.17 -5.63
CA ARG A 143 -21.52 -5.12 -5.61
C ARG A 143 -21.62 -6.08 -6.79
N ALA A 144 -20.50 -6.66 -7.22
CA ALA A 144 -20.51 -7.66 -8.29
C ALA A 144 -21.33 -8.91 -7.89
N SER A 145 -21.28 -9.31 -6.62
CA SER A 145 -22.07 -10.44 -6.08
C SER A 145 -23.57 -10.19 -6.01
N ALA A 146 -24.02 -8.92 -6.09
CA ALA A 146 -25.44 -8.56 -6.08
C ALA A 146 -26.05 -8.52 -7.50
N VAL A 147 -25.24 -8.70 -8.54
CA VAL A 147 -25.70 -8.72 -9.93
C VAL A 147 -26.32 -10.08 -10.25
N GLU A 148 -27.63 -10.12 -10.40
CA GLU A 148 -28.36 -11.29 -10.91
C GLU A 148 -28.23 -11.37 -12.44
N HIS A 149 -27.22 -12.09 -12.92
CA HIS A 149 -26.94 -12.24 -14.35
C HIS A 149 -26.37 -13.64 -14.62
N GLU A 150 -26.80 -14.28 -15.71
CA GLU A 150 -26.26 -15.58 -16.16
C GLU A 150 -24.74 -15.61 -16.33
N SER A 151 -24.13 -14.46 -16.58
CA SER A 151 -22.69 -14.28 -16.73
C SER A 151 -21.97 -14.02 -15.41
N ASN A 152 -22.69 -14.04 -14.28
CA ASN A 152 -22.12 -13.99 -12.93
C ASN A 152 -21.66 -15.36 -12.40
N VAL A 153 -21.31 -16.26 -13.32
CA VAL A 153 -20.71 -17.56 -13.00
C VAL A 153 -19.19 -17.45 -13.12
N ARG A 154 -18.47 -17.95 -12.11
CA ARG A 154 -17.01 -17.95 -12.08
C ARG A 154 -16.45 -18.83 -13.20
N ARG A 155 -15.49 -18.33 -13.99
CA ARG A 155 -14.84 -19.11 -15.06
C ARG A 155 -13.38 -19.41 -14.72
N GLY A 156 -12.98 -20.69 -14.79
CA GLY A 156 -11.60 -21.14 -14.55
C GLY A 156 -11.34 -21.57 -13.10
N PRO A 157 -10.06 -21.65 -12.67
CA PRO A 157 -9.67 -22.02 -11.30
C PRO A 157 -10.30 -21.09 -10.26
N TRP A 158 -10.10 -21.36 -8.97
CA TRP A 158 -10.76 -20.63 -7.87
C TRP A 158 -10.41 -19.12 -7.78
N TRP A 159 -9.53 -18.57 -8.63
CA TRP A 159 -9.30 -17.12 -8.82
C TRP A 159 -10.03 -16.51 -10.03
N GLY A 160 -10.64 -17.32 -10.89
CA GLY A 160 -11.37 -16.90 -12.07
C GLY A 160 -12.41 -15.82 -11.77
N TRP A 161 -12.56 -14.83 -12.64
CA TRP A 161 -13.61 -13.82 -12.47
C TRP A 161 -14.81 -14.17 -13.33
N SER A 162 -16.00 -13.84 -12.84
CA SER A 162 -17.18 -13.80 -13.70
C SER A 162 -17.04 -12.68 -14.73
N ASP A 163 -17.75 -12.78 -15.85
CA ASP A 163 -17.73 -11.75 -16.88
C ASP A 163 -18.32 -10.44 -16.35
N VAL A 164 -19.24 -10.54 -15.37
CA VAL A 164 -19.73 -9.41 -14.57
C VAL A 164 -18.59 -8.73 -13.82
N LYS A 165 -17.82 -9.47 -13.02
CA LYS A 165 -16.71 -8.89 -12.24
C LYS A 165 -15.64 -8.28 -13.14
N LEU A 166 -15.30 -8.97 -14.22
CA LEU A 166 -14.34 -8.48 -15.21
C LEU A 166 -14.86 -7.22 -15.94
N GLY A 167 -16.14 -7.18 -16.29
CA GLY A 167 -16.79 -6.01 -16.89
C GLY A 167 -16.78 -4.80 -15.96
N LEU A 168 -17.15 -4.98 -14.69
CA LEU A 168 -17.11 -3.93 -13.68
C LEU A 168 -15.69 -3.40 -13.41
N GLU A 169 -14.67 -4.27 -13.39
CA GLU A 169 -13.27 -3.82 -13.25
C GLU A 169 -12.77 -3.03 -14.46
N GLN A 170 -13.19 -3.39 -15.67
CA GLN A 170 -12.87 -2.60 -16.86
C GLN A 170 -13.55 -1.22 -16.81
N MET A 171 -14.85 -1.18 -16.50
CA MET A 171 -15.57 0.08 -16.32
C MET A 171 -14.90 0.95 -15.25
N PHE A 172 -14.49 0.35 -14.13
CA PHE A 172 -13.77 1.03 -13.06
C PHE A 172 -12.41 1.57 -13.52
N ARG A 173 -11.63 0.75 -14.24
CA ARG A 173 -10.32 1.13 -14.78
C ARG A 173 -10.40 2.31 -15.74
N TRP A 174 -11.46 2.39 -16.55
CA TRP A 174 -11.69 3.44 -17.55
C TRP A 174 -12.47 4.66 -17.02
N GLY A 175 -12.84 4.64 -15.74
CA GLY A 175 -13.64 5.70 -15.12
C GLY A 175 -15.08 5.80 -15.62
N GLU A 176 -15.63 4.70 -16.17
CA GLU A 176 -17.06 4.55 -16.48
C GLU A 176 -17.86 4.09 -15.26
N ALA A 177 -17.17 3.42 -14.34
CA ALA A 177 -17.62 3.19 -12.99
C ALA A 177 -16.56 3.73 -12.01
N VAL A 178 -16.98 4.01 -10.79
CA VAL A 178 -16.12 4.45 -9.68
C VAL A 178 -16.52 3.68 -8.41
N SER A 179 -15.69 3.75 -7.37
CA SER A 179 -16.04 3.16 -6.08
C SER A 179 -17.04 4.08 -5.33
N ALA A 180 -18.14 3.49 -4.86
CA ALA A 180 -19.04 4.08 -3.88
C ALA A 180 -18.67 3.68 -2.44
N GLY A 181 -17.45 3.18 -2.25
CA GLY A 181 -16.98 2.55 -1.02
C GLY A 181 -17.05 1.03 -1.12
N ARG A 182 -17.11 0.36 0.03
CA ARG A 182 -17.14 -1.11 0.11
C ARG A 182 -18.19 -1.56 1.10
N SER A 183 -18.79 -2.70 0.84
CA SER A 183 -19.63 -3.42 1.79
C SER A 183 -18.91 -4.72 2.15
N GLY A 184 -18.51 -4.85 3.41
CA GLY A 184 -17.45 -5.78 3.78
C GLY A 184 -16.16 -5.40 3.05
N PHE A 185 -15.54 -6.35 2.34
CA PHE A 185 -14.35 -6.08 1.52
C PHE A 185 -14.64 -6.02 0.02
N GLU A 186 -15.90 -6.11 -0.38
CA GLU A 186 -16.27 -6.05 -1.79
C GLU A 186 -16.56 -4.61 -2.20
N ARG A 187 -15.97 -4.18 -3.31
CA ARG A 187 -16.21 -2.85 -3.88
C ARG A 187 -17.67 -2.71 -4.29
N VAL A 188 -18.26 -1.57 -3.96
CA VAL A 188 -19.55 -1.14 -4.50
C VAL A 188 -19.26 -0.25 -5.71
N TYR A 189 -19.65 -0.68 -6.90
CA TYR A 189 -19.47 0.06 -8.14
C TYR A 189 -20.65 1.01 -8.33
N ALA A 190 -20.36 2.21 -8.82
CA ALA A 190 -21.34 3.22 -9.16
C ALA A 190 -20.96 3.93 -10.45
N LEU A 191 -21.94 4.51 -11.14
CA LEU A 191 -21.64 5.49 -12.18
C LEU A 191 -21.08 6.78 -11.53
N PRO A 192 -20.15 7.51 -12.18
CA PRO A 192 -19.59 8.74 -11.65
C PRO A 192 -20.64 9.73 -11.13
N GLU A 193 -21.71 9.96 -11.89
CA GLU A 193 -22.79 10.90 -11.54
C GLU A 193 -23.56 10.53 -10.27
N GLN A 194 -23.44 9.29 -9.81
CA GLN A 194 -24.10 8.83 -8.60
C GLN A 194 -23.31 9.20 -7.34
N VAL A 195 -21.99 9.38 -7.41
CA VAL A 195 -21.16 9.53 -6.19
C VAL A 195 -20.22 10.73 -6.23
N LEU A 196 -19.95 11.28 -7.40
CA LEU A 196 -19.10 12.44 -7.62
C LEU A 196 -19.95 13.67 -7.97
N PRO A 197 -19.43 14.89 -7.70
CA PRO A 197 -20.04 16.11 -8.21
C PRO A 197 -20.24 16.07 -9.73
N ALA A 198 -21.27 16.75 -10.22
CA ALA A 198 -21.51 16.87 -11.66
C ALA A 198 -20.29 17.50 -12.37
N GLY A 199 -19.84 16.90 -13.47
CA GLY A 199 -18.67 17.39 -14.21
C GLY A 199 -17.32 17.10 -13.56
N PHE A 200 -17.26 16.30 -12.48
CA PHE A 200 -16.02 16.12 -11.71
C PHE A 200 -14.87 15.52 -12.52
N LEU A 201 -15.14 14.53 -13.39
CA LEU A 201 -14.10 13.92 -14.24
C LEU A 201 -13.87 14.73 -15.52
N GLU A 202 -14.88 15.46 -15.98
CA GLU A 202 -14.85 16.32 -17.16
C GLU A 202 -14.02 17.59 -16.93
N THR A 203 -13.92 18.03 -15.68
CA THR A 203 -13.07 19.15 -15.25
C THR A 203 -11.65 18.72 -14.86
N ALA A 204 -11.27 17.48 -15.17
CA ALA A 204 -9.92 17.00 -14.90
C ALA A 204 -8.85 17.85 -15.61
N PRO A 205 -7.71 18.12 -14.96
CA PRO A 205 -6.63 18.85 -15.59
C PRO A 205 -6.01 18.05 -16.75
N PRO A 206 -5.40 18.72 -17.74
CA PRO A 206 -4.60 18.06 -18.77
C PRO A 206 -3.50 17.18 -18.16
N ARG A 207 -3.09 16.12 -18.86
CA ARG A 207 -2.10 15.14 -18.38
C ARG A 207 -0.85 15.77 -17.77
N ALA A 208 -0.27 16.79 -18.42
CA ALA A 208 0.95 17.44 -17.92
C ALA A 208 0.74 18.06 -16.53
N ALA A 209 -0.35 18.82 -16.35
CA ALA A 209 -0.70 19.43 -15.06
C ALA A 209 -1.07 18.36 -14.01
N ALA A 210 -1.77 17.29 -14.41
CA ALA A 210 -2.10 16.18 -13.53
C ALA A 210 -0.86 15.45 -13.01
N VAL A 211 0.10 15.15 -13.90
CA VAL A 211 1.38 14.54 -13.55
C VAL A 211 2.19 15.46 -12.65
N LEU A 212 2.23 16.77 -12.94
CA LEU A 212 2.93 17.76 -12.11
C LEU A 212 2.42 17.72 -10.65
N GLU A 213 1.09 17.69 -10.47
CA GLU A 213 0.48 17.58 -9.14
C GLU A 213 0.80 16.25 -8.45
N LEU A 214 0.71 15.12 -9.17
CA LEU A 214 1.05 13.81 -8.62
C LEU A 214 2.53 13.72 -8.21
N VAL A 215 3.44 14.35 -8.97
CA VAL A 215 4.86 14.46 -8.60
C VAL A 215 5.04 15.34 -7.36
N ARG A 216 4.29 16.44 -7.22
CA ARG A 216 4.27 17.25 -6.00
C ARG A 216 3.81 16.44 -4.79
N HIS A 217 2.74 15.66 -4.94
CA HIS A 217 2.25 14.77 -3.88
C HIS A 217 3.30 13.71 -3.50
N ALA A 218 3.90 13.04 -4.50
CA ALA A 218 4.90 12.00 -4.29
C ALA A 218 6.13 12.54 -3.55
N THR A 219 6.66 13.68 -3.98
CA THR A 219 7.86 14.29 -3.38
C THR A 219 7.63 14.77 -1.95
N ARG A 220 6.44 15.30 -1.65
CA ARG A 220 6.02 15.64 -0.28
C ARG A 220 5.97 14.40 0.62
N ALA A 221 5.41 13.29 0.14
CA ALA A 221 5.32 12.05 0.90
C ALA A 221 6.68 11.37 1.07
N LEU A 222 7.54 11.41 0.04
CA LEU A 222 8.87 10.79 0.05
C LEU A 222 9.90 11.59 0.84
N GLY A 223 9.76 12.92 0.90
CA GLY A 223 10.74 13.85 1.48
C GLY A 223 11.99 14.01 0.61
N VAL A 224 12.68 12.92 0.31
CA VAL A 224 13.83 12.84 -0.59
C VAL A 224 13.74 11.60 -1.47
N GLY A 225 14.07 11.71 -2.76
CA GLY A 225 14.08 10.56 -3.66
C GLY A 225 14.73 10.81 -5.01
N THR A 226 15.06 9.74 -5.70
CA THR A 226 15.49 9.77 -7.10
C THR A 226 14.26 9.82 -8.02
N ARG A 227 14.49 10.03 -9.32
CA ARG A 227 13.41 10.07 -10.31
C ARG A 227 12.60 8.78 -10.29
N ALA A 228 13.27 7.63 -10.15
CA ALA A 228 12.60 6.34 -10.10
C ALA A 228 11.68 6.22 -8.89
N ASP A 229 12.11 6.71 -7.72
CA ASP A 229 11.28 6.70 -6.51
C ASP A 229 10.01 7.54 -6.67
N ILE A 230 10.17 8.74 -7.25
CA ILE A 230 9.08 9.70 -7.46
C ILE A 230 8.09 9.15 -8.48
N ALA A 231 8.59 8.56 -9.58
CA ALA A 231 7.76 7.95 -10.60
C ALA A 231 6.98 6.76 -10.03
N ASP A 232 7.65 5.91 -9.25
CA ASP A 232 7.06 4.69 -8.70
C ASP A 232 5.88 4.98 -7.77
N TYR A 233 5.93 6.06 -6.97
CA TYR A 233 4.89 6.40 -5.97
C TYR A 233 3.46 6.37 -6.52
N TYR A 234 3.25 6.84 -7.75
CA TYR A 234 1.96 6.79 -8.45
C TYR A 234 2.03 6.01 -9.78
N ARG A 235 3.03 5.14 -9.97
CA ARG A 235 3.32 4.41 -11.25
C ARG A 235 3.26 5.33 -12.48
N LEU A 236 3.95 6.44 -12.41
CA LEU A 236 4.06 7.39 -13.52
C LEU A 236 5.11 6.92 -14.52
N ARG A 237 4.97 7.35 -15.78
CA ARG A 237 6.02 7.16 -16.78
C ARG A 237 7.26 7.97 -16.39
N SER A 238 8.44 7.39 -16.61
CA SER A 238 9.71 8.02 -16.26
C SER A 238 9.92 9.37 -16.97
N ASP A 239 9.51 9.49 -18.25
CA ASP A 239 9.68 10.72 -19.03
C ASP A 239 8.74 11.84 -18.56
N ASP A 240 7.46 11.51 -18.32
CA ASP A 240 6.49 12.43 -17.71
C ASP A 240 7.00 12.95 -16.36
N THR A 241 7.51 12.04 -15.54
CA THR A 241 8.08 12.36 -14.23
C THR A 241 9.32 13.25 -14.37
N ALA A 242 10.18 13.00 -15.36
CA ALA A 242 11.36 13.82 -15.60
C ALA A 242 11.00 15.26 -15.98
N GLY A 243 9.98 15.44 -16.83
CA GLY A 243 9.46 16.76 -17.20
C GLY A 243 8.92 17.52 -15.98
N ALA A 244 8.05 16.88 -15.20
CA ALA A 244 7.49 17.48 -13.99
C ALA A 244 8.55 17.82 -12.93
N ILE A 245 9.55 16.95 -12.73
CA ILE A 245 10.68 17.23 -11.84
C ILE A 245 11.46 18.46 -12.31
N ALA A 246 11.71 18.60 -13.61
CA ALA A 246 12.43 19.75 -14.15
C ALA A 246 11.66 21.06 -13.93
N GLU A 247 10.34 21.04 -14.15
CA GLU A 247 9.46 22.19 -13.92
C GLU A 247 9.42 22.60 -12.44
N LEU A 248 9.19 21.65 -11.54
CA LEU A 248 9.18 21.93 -10.09
C LEU A 248 10.55 22.36 -9.57
N THR A 249 11.63 21.85 -10.15
CA THR A 249 13.00 22.30 -9.81
C THR A 249 13.22 23.75 -10.25
N ALA A 250 12.78 24.12 -11.46
CA ALA A 250 12.86 25.50 -11.95
C ALA A 250 12.03 26.48 -11.11
N ALA A 251 10.88 26.03 -10.60
CA ALA A 251 10.02 26.79 -9.70
C ALA A 251 10.53 26.85 -8.25
N GLY A 252 11.58 26.11 -7.89
CA GLY A 252 12.07 26.01 -6.51
C GLY A 252 11.21 25.14 -5.58
N GLU A 253 10.22 24.44 -6.13
CA GLU A 253 9.37 23.48 -5.42
C GLU A 253 10.07 22.12 -5.22
N LEU A 254 11.21 21.88 -5.87
CA LEU A 254 12.12 20.77 -5.61
C LEU A 254 13.57 21.24 -5.61
N LEU A 255 14.35 20.70 -4.67
CA LEU A 255 15.74 21.07 -4.49
C LEU A 255 16.64 19.90 -4.91
N PRO A 256 17.50 20.06 -5.93
CA PRO A 256 18.48 19.02 -6.27
C PRO A 256 19.42 18.77 -5.10
N VAL A 257 19.64 17.49 -4.77
CA VAL A 257 20.48 17.09 -3.64
C VAL A 257 21.34 15.88 -4.01
N ARG A 258 22.55 15.82 -3.46
CA ARG A 258 23.39 14.61 -3.50
C ARG A 258 23.20 13.82 -2.21
N VAL A 259 22.97 12.53 -2.31
CA VAL A 259 22.93 11.63 -1.14
C VAL A 259 24.15 10.75 -1.18
N GLU A 260 24.88 10.67 -0.07
CA GLU A 260 26.04 9.79 0.07
C GLU A 260 25.69 8.33 -0.26
N GLY A 261 26.52 7.68 -1.07
CA GLY A 261 26.32 6.30 -1.53
C GLY A 261 25.34 6.15 -2.69
N TRP A 262 24.64 7.21 -3.13
CA TRP A 262 23.73 7.14 -4.28
C TRP A 262 24.45 7.56 -5.56
N GLY A 263 24.42 6.71 -6.58
CA GLY A 263 24.93 7.04 -7.93
C GLY A 263 23.99 7.92 -8.76
N GLU A 264 22.73 8.03 -8.36
CA GLU A 264 21.69 8.77 -9.07
C GLU A 264 21.48 10.18 -8.49
N ARG A 265 21.03 11.12 -9.32
CA ARG A 265 20.55 12.42 -8.85
C ARG A 265 19.28 12.24 -7.99
N ALA A 266 19.19 13.00 -6.91
CA ALA A 266 18.03 13.03 -6.04
C ALA A 266 17.46 14.45 -5.91
N TRP A 267 16.23 14.51 -5.40
CA TRP A 267 15.51 15.74 -5.13
C TRP A 267 14.95 15.69 -3.71
N LEU A 268 15.06 16.83 -3.03
CA LEU A 268 14.55 17.09 -1.68
C LEU A 268 13.36 18.03 -1.79
N HIS A 269 12.25 17.68 -1.12
CA HIS A 269 11.14 18.61 -0.96
C HIS A 269 11.57 19.80 -0.09
N PRO A 270 11.25 21.06 -0.45
CA PRO A 270 11.76 22.26 0.25
C PRO A 270 11.42 22.30 1.75
N ASP A 271 10.22 21.82 2.11
CA ASP A 271 9.79 21.75 3.52
C ASP A 271 10.24 20.48 4.26
N ALA A 272 11.04 19.62 3.62
CA ALA A 272 11.52 18.40 4.25
C ALA A 272 12.46 18.74 5.41
N ARG A 273 12.10 18.26 6.60
CA ARG A 273 12.93 18.40 7.79
C ARG A 273 14.07 17.38 7.72
N VAL A 274 15.24 17.77 8.22
CA VAL A 274 16.35 16.83 8.47
C VAL A 274 16.53 16.67 9.98
N PRO A 275 15.87 15.68 10.62
CA PRO A 275 16.03 15.43 12.04
C PRO A 275 17.48 15.04 12.37
N ARG A 276 17.99 15.52 13.50
CA ARG A 276 19.27 15.02 14.06
C ARG A 276 19.15 13.55 14.48
N GLN A 277 18.01 13.19 15.05
CA GLN A 277 17.67 11.86 15.52
C GLN A 277 16.21 11.56 15.15
N LEU A 278 15.87 10.29 15.02
CA LEU A 278 14.52 9.81 14.79
C LEU A 278 14.35 8.52 15.56
N THR A 279 13.30 8.45 16.38
CA THR A 279 12.91 7.24 17.10
C THR A 279 11.63 6.72 16.48
N ALA A 280 11.62 5.44 16.15
CA ALA A 280 10.46 4.73 15.61
C ALA A 280 10.57 3.25 15.97
N ASP A 281 9.43 2.63 16.23
CA ASP A 281 9.30 1.21 16.56
C ASP A 281 8.04 0.68 15.90
N ALA A 282 8.21 -0.01 14.77
CA ALA A 282 7.10 -0.42 13.94
C ALA A 282 7.36 -1.73 13.20
N VAL A 283 6.28 -2.48 12.99
CA VAL A 283 6.20 -3.51 11.94
C VAL A 283 5.53 -2.89 10.73
N LEU A 284 6.17 -2.99 9.57
CA LEU A 284 5.72 -2.36 8.34
C LEU A 284 4.94 -3.35 7.49
N SER A 285 3.89 -2.87 6.81
CA SER A 285 3.26 -3.68 5.77
C SER A 285 4.26 -3.99 4.65
N PRO A 286 4.15 -5.14 3.98
CA PRO A 286 4.86 -5.40 2.73
C PRO A 286 4.64 -4.33 1.65
N PHE A 287 3.50 -3.64 1.72
CA PHE A 287 3.09 -2.57 0.80
C PHE A 287 3.17 -1.18 1.46
N ASP A 288 3.95 -1.03 2.53
CA ASP A 288 4.21 0.28 3.11
C ASP A 288 5.13 1.11 2.18
N PRO A 289 4.89 2.43 1.99
CA PRO A 289 5.73 3.29 1.15
C PRO A 289 7.23 3.33 1.51
N VAL A 290 7.60 2.88 2.71
CA VAL A 290 9.02 2.71 3.09
C VAL A 290 9.69 1.58 2.30
N VAL A 291 8.96 0.50 1.96
CA VAL A 291 9.53 -0.75 1.45
C VAL A 291 8.95 -1.24 0.13
N TRP A 292 7.78 -0.72 -0.31
CA TRP A 292 7.07 -1.21 -1.49
C TRP A 292 7.90 -1.17 -2.79
N PHE A 293 8.86 -0.25 -2.85
CA PHE A 293 9.71 -0.02 -3.99
C PHE A 293 11.07 -0.60 -3.67
N ARG A 294 11.27 -1.85 -4.09
CA ARG A 294 12.44 -2.68 -3.73
C ARG A 294 13.77 -1.97 -3.96
N ARG A 295 13.93 -1.29 -5.11
CA ARG A 295 15.16 -0.53 -5.43
C ARG A 295 15.43 0.58 -4.42
N ARG A 296 14.39 1.28 -3.97
CA ARG A 296 14.52 2.32 -2.95
C ARG A 296 14.81 1.73 -1.58
N ALA A 297 14.13 0.65 -1.18
CA ALA A 297 14.37 -0.02 0.08
C ALA A 297 15.83 -0.50 0.19
N GLU A 298 16.34 -1.12 -0.87
CA GLU A 298 17.72 -1.56 -0.98
C GLU A 298 18.70 -0.39 -0.92
N ARG A 299 18.48 0.67 -1.71
CA ARG A 299 19.37 1.85 -1.73
C ARG A 299 19.36 2.64 -0.41
N MET A 300 18.24 2.67 0.30
CA MET A 300 18.12 3.38 1.58
C MET A 300 18.70 2.58 2.75
N TYR A 301 18.39 1.29 2.80
CA TYR A 301 18.55 0.47 4.01
C TYR A 301 19.44 -0.76 3.80
N GLY A 302 19.85 -1.10 2.57
CA GLY A 302 20.46 -2.40 2.26
C GLY A 302 19.47 -3.57 2.36
N PHE A 303 18.17 -3.28 2.37
CA PHE A 303 17.12 -4.25 2.66
C PHE A 303 16.56 -4.88 1.38
N HIS A 304 17.07 -6.06 1.02
CA HIS A 304 16.55 -6.84 -0.11
C HIS A 304 15.23 -7.50 0.29
N TYR A 305 14.11 -6.95 -0.19
CA TYR A 305 12.79 -7.38 0.24
C TYR A 305 11.92 -7.89 -0.88
N ARG A 306 11.50 -9.15 -0.75
CA ARG A 306 10.50 -9.81 -1.58
C ARG A 306 9.56 -10.55 -0.65
N ILE A 307 8.29 -10.16 -0.65
CA ILE A 307 7.27 -10.92 0.06
C ILE A 307 7.17 -12.31 -0.58
N GLU A 308 7.17 -13.37 0.23
CA GLU A 308 7.24 -14.76 -0.24
C GLU A 308 5.86 -15.42 -0.27
N ILE A 309 4.79 -14.60 -0.28
CA ILE A 309 3.40 -15.05 -0.33
C ILE A 309 3.09 -15.89 -1.58
N TYR A 310 3.78 -15.59 -2.69
CA TYR A 310 3.68 -16.32 -3.95
C TYR A 310 4.74 -17.42 -4.10
N THR A 311 5.65 -17.53 -3.13
CA THR A 311 6.69 -18.56 -3.13
C THR A 311 6.12 -19.83 -2.50
N PRO A 312 6.28 -21.00 -3.13
CA PRO A 312 5.89 -22.27 -2.52
C PRO A 312 6.54 -22.46 -1.16
N ALA A 313 5.81 -23.01 -0.18
CA ALA A 313 6.25 -23.11 1.22
C ALA A 313 7.70 -23.63 1.39
N PRO A 314 8.16 -24.70 0.71
CA PRO A 314 9.53 -25.21 0.88
C PRO A 314 10.63 -24.28 0.36
N LYS A 315 10.28 -23.29 -0.48
CA LYS A 315 11.22 -22.32 -1.06
C LYS A 315 11.24 -20.98 -0.31
N ARG A 316 10.39 -20.82 0.70
CA ARG A 316 10.35 -19.61 1.54
C ARG A 316 11.56 -19.57 2.45
N VAL A 317 12.23 -18.43 2.51
CA VAL A 317 13.37 -18.20 3.39
C VAL A 317 12.88 -17.61 4.71
N PHE A 318 12.04 -16.58 4.65
CA PHE A 318 11.66 -15.79 5.81
C PHE A 318 10.27 -16.10 6.35
N GLY A 319 9.31 -16.47 5.50
CA GLY A 319 7.92 -16.75 5.92
C GLY A 319 6.90 -16.31 4.88
N TYR A 320 5.60 -16.50 5.16
CA TYR A 320 4.53 -16.25 4.20
C TYR A 320 4.20 -14.75 4.06
N TYR A 321 3.79 -14.08 5.15
CA TYR A 321 3.38 -12.67 5.15
C TYR A 321 4.32 -11.84 6.02
N VAL A 322 5.60 -11.84 5.63
CA VAL A 322 6.70 -11.24 6.39
C VAL A 322 6.60 -9.72 6.43
N LEU A 323 6.59 -9.12 7.61
CA LEU A 323 6.58 -7.69 7.88
C LEU A 323 8.00 -7.20 8.26
N PRO A 324 8.54 -6.15 7.61
CA PRO A 324 9.80 -5.54 8.02
C PRO A 324 9.72 -4.88 9.39
N VAL A 325 10.78 -4.99 10.19
CA VAL A 325 10.89 -4.35 11.51
C VAL A 325 11.72 -3.07 11.38
N LEU A 326 11.09 -1.93 11.68
CA LEU A 326 11.72 -0.61 11.73
C LEU A 326 12.06 -0.28 13.18
N GLN A 327 13.35 -0.01 13.43
CA GLN A 327 13.85 0.57 14.67
C GLN A 327 14.66 1.81 14.33
N ASP A 328 14.27 2.94 14.91
CA ASP A 328 14.84 4.26 14.63
C ASP A 328 14.79 4.60 13.12
N ASP A 329 15.95 4.69 12.47
CA ASP A 329 16.05 4.94 11.04
C ASP A 329 16.53 3.73 10.23
N ARG A 330 16.37 2.50 10.76
CA ARG A 330 16.90 1.24 10.19
C ARG A 330 15.83 0.15 10.08
N LEU A 331 15.91 -0.64 9.02
CA LEU A 331 15.16 -1.89 8.89
C LEU A 331 16.03 -3.01 9.45
N VAL A 332 15.78 -3.41 10.70
CA VAL A 332 16.68 -4.25 11.49
C VAL A 332 16.34 -5.74 11.45
N GLY A 333 15.16 -6.08 10.94
CA GLY A 333 14.71 -7.47 10.87
C GLY A 333 13.39 -7.67 10.16
N ARG A 334 12.84 -8.87 10.32
CA ARG A 334 11.63 -9.37 9.67
C ARG A 334 10.85 -10.24 10.66
N VAL A 335 9.53 -10.11 10.68
CA VAL A 335 8.64 -11.00 11.44
C VAL A 335 7.49 -11.49 10.56
N ASP A 336 7.16 -12.77 10.61
CA ASP A 336 5.93 -13.30 10.01
C ASP A 336 4.86 -13.41 11.08
N LEU A 337 3.76 -12.66 10.93
CA LEU A 337 2.71 -12.57 11.94
C LEU A 337 1.42 -13.25 11.46
N LYS A 338 0.71 -13.87 12.39
CA LYS A 338 -0.66 -14.37 12.19
C LYS A 338 -1.54 -13.96 13.36
N SER A 339 -2.74 -13.47 13.06
CA SER A 339 -3.78 -13.20 14.05
C SER A 339 -4.64 -14.45 14.24
N ASP A 340 -4.35 -15.25 15.28
CA ASP A 340 -5.18 -16.40 15.64
C ASP A 340 -6.34 -15.95 16.54
N ARG A 341 -7.39 -15.44 15.88
CA ARG A 341 -8.56 -14.88 16.58
C ARG A 341 -9.38 -15.93 17.34
N GLN A 342 -9.28 -17.20 16.96
CA GLN A 342 -9.97 -18.27 17.67
C GLN A 342 -9.30 -18.57 19.02
N ARG A 343 -7.96 -18.53 19.05
CA ARG A 343 -7.18 -18.70 20.27
C ARG A 343 -6.96 -17.40 21.05
N GLY A 344 -7.17 -16.24 20.44
CA GLY A 344 -6.86 -14.94 21.05
C GLY A 344 -5.36 -14.62 21.05
N VAL A 345 -4.57 -15.21 20.12
CA VAL A 345 -3.10 -15.18 20.13
C VAL A 345 -2.55 -14.48 18.89
N LEU A 346 -1.60 -13.55 19.08
CA LEU A 346 -0.72 -13.08 18.01
C LEU A 346 0.44 -14.06 17.86
N ARG A 347 0.46 -14.83 16.77
CA ARG A 347 1.53 -15.80 16.50
C ARG A 347 2.64 -15.13 15.69
N VAL A 348 3.84 -15.08 16.26
CA VAL A 348 5.10 -14.76 15.58
C VAL A 348 5.63 -16.07 15.01
N ARG A 349 5.29 -16.35 13.75
CA ARG A 349 5.66 -17.58 13.05
C ARG A 349 7.13 -17.63 12.68
N THR A 350 7.73 -16.48 12.44
CA THR A 350 9.18 -16.36 12.29
C THR A 350 9.65 -15.01 12.79
N ALA A 351 10.89 -14.95 13.28
CA ALA A 351 11.55 -13.69 13.60
C ALA A 351 13.03 -13.74 13.19
N TRP A 352 13.45 -12.76 12.38
CA TRP A 352 14.79 -12.69 11.81
C TRP A 352 15.42 -11.32 12.05
N GLN A 353 16.72 -11.32 12.33
CA GLN A 353 17.55 -10.12 12.29
C GLN A 353 18.23 -9.98 10.92
N GLU A 354 18.33 -8.74 10.41
CA GLU A 354 19.08 -8.47 9.19
C GLU A 354 20.59 -8.58 9.40
N PRO A 355 21.34 -9.14 8.42
CA PRO A 355 22.79 -9.15 8.46
C PRO A 355 23.37 -7.74 8.58
N GLY A 356 24.25 -7.52 9.57
CA GLY A 356 24.90 -6.22 9.80
C GLY A 356 24.02 -5.18 10.52
N GLU A 357 22.78 -5.53 10.87
CA GLU A 357 21.93 -4.72 11.75
C GLU A 357 21.91 -5.31 13.16
N HIS A 358 21.44 -4.50 14.11
CA HIS A 358 21.15 -4.93 15.47
C HIS A 358 19.66 -4.77 15.73
N LEU A 359 18.97 -5.88 15.99
CA LEU A 359 17.58 -5.88 16.40
C LEU A 359 17.53 -5.83 17.94
N ASP A 360 16.88 -4.78 18.46
CA ASP A 360 16.56 -4.68 19.88
C ASP A 360 15.29 -5.50 20.17
N ALA A 361 15.45 -6.64 20.83
CA ALA A 361 14.37 -7.58 21.09
C ALA A 361 13.33 -7.03 22.07
N GLU A 362 13.72 -6.17 23.02
CA GLU A 362 12.80 -5.56 24.00
C GLU A 362 11.87 -4.58 23.31
N ARG A 363 12.42 -3.72 22.46
CA ARG A 363 11.62 -2.79 21.63
C ARG A 363 10.69 -3.52 20.67
N LEU A 364 11.14 -4.63 20.09
CA LEU A 364 10.27 -5.46 19.25
C LEU A 364 9.18 -6.14 20.09
N ALA A 365 9.49 -6.68 21.28
CA ALA A 365 8.52 -7.27 22.19
C ALA A 365 7.42 -6.27 22.57
N GLU A 366 7.77 -5.03 22.92
CA GLU A 366 6.79 -3.96 23.15
C GLU A 366 5.93 -3.66 21.91
N THR A 367 6.56 -3.62 20.73
CA THR A 367 5.84 -3.42 19.46
C THR A 367 4.86 -4.54 19.18
N LEU A 368 5.24 -5.80 19.44
CA LEU A 368 4.38 -6.97 19.30
C LEU A 368 3.22 -6.97 20.30
N ARG A 369 3.46 -6.59 21.57
CA ARG A 369 2.39 -6.43 22.57
C ARG A 369 1.39 -5.35 22.15
N ARG A 370 1.85 -4.20 21.65
CA ARG A 370 0.97 -3.15 21.09
C ARG A 370 0.18 -3.64 19.88
N THR A 371 0.83 -4.46 19.04
CA THR A 371 0.24 -5.04 17.83
C THR A 371 -0.86 -6.06 18.18
N ALA A 372 -0.61 -6.93 19.18
CA ALA A 372 -1.59 -7.89 19.70
C ALA A 372 -2.81 -7.16 20.29
N ALA A 373 -2.57 -6.17 21.16
CA ALA A 373 -3.63 -5.36 21.75
C ALA A 373 -4.46 -4.62 20.69
N TRP A 374 -3.82 -4.07 19.65
CA TRP A 374 -4.53 -3.41 18.54
C TRP A 374 -5.39 -4.39 17.71
N GLN A 375 -4.95 -5.65 17.59
CA GLN A 375 -5.73 -6.70 16.95
C GLN A 375 -6.84 -7.27 17.84
N GLY A 376 -6.88 -6.92 19.13
CA GLY A 376 -7.80 -7.49 20.11
C GLY A 376 -7.40 -8.92 20.53
N LEU A 377 -6.09 -9.17 20.61
CA LEU A 377 -5.50 -10.45 21.00
C LEU A 377 -4.87 -10.30 22.39
N ASP A 378 -5.02 -11.31 23.22
CA ASP A 378 -4.65 -11.29 24.64
C ASP A 378 -3.21 -11.79 24.87
N GLU A 379 -2.74 -12.66 23.98
CA GLU A 379 -1.44 -13.33 24.12
C GLU A 379 -0.57 -13.17 22.87
N VAL A 380 0.73 -13.38 23.07
CA VAL A 380 1.71 -13.49 21.98
C VAL A 380 2.34 -14.87 22.07
N GLU A 381 2.52 -15.55 20.95
CA GLU A 381 3.25 -16.82 20.86
C GLU A 381 4.39 -16.66 19.86
N VAL A 382 5.57 -17.21 20.18
CA VAL A 382 6.75 -17.13 19.31
C VAL A 382 7.20 -18.55 18.99
N THR A 383 7.26 -18.88 17.70
CA THR A 383 7.81 -20.17 17.27
C THR A 383 9.34 -20.16 17.33
N ASP A 384 9.96 -21.34 17.30
CA ASP A 384 11.42 -21.52 17.30
C ASP A 384 12.11 -21.22 15.96
N ARG A 385 11.42 -20.59 14.99
CA ARG A 385 11.95 -20.33 13.64
C ARG A 385 12.48 -18.91 13.45
N GLY A 386 13.75 -18.82 13.07
CA GLY A 386 14.43 -17.59 12.67
C GLY A 386 15.45 -17.10 13.69
N THR A 387 16.42 -16.32 13.22
CA THR A 387 17.61 -15.93 14.01
C THR A 387 17.31 -15.04 15.21
N ALA A 388 16.16 -14.36 15.25
CA ALA A 388 15.76 -13.49 16.34
C ALA A 388 14.71 -14.12 17.28
N ALA A 389 14.19 -15.31 16.95
CA ALA A 389 13.07 -15.94 17.68
C ALA A 389 13.34 -16.08 19.18
N ALA A 390 14.48 -16.68 19.57
CA ALA A 390 14.83 -16.89 20.97
C ALA A 390 14.98 -15.57 21.75
N ALA A 391 15.58 -14.55 21.15
CA ALA A 391 15.73 -13.24 21.79
C ALA A 391 14.38 -12.54 21.99
N VAL A 392 13.50 -12.58 20.98
CA VAL A 392 12.15 -12.02 21.06
C VAL A 392 11.30 -12.76 22.10
N ALA A 393 11.33 -14.10 22.13
CA ALA A 393 10.62 -14.88 23.14
C ALA A 393 11.10 -14.56 24.56
N GLY A 394 12.43 -14.44 24.75
CA GLY A 394 13.04 -14.03 26.01
C GLY A 394 12.58 -12.65 26.47
N ALA A 395 12.58 -11.66 25.58
CA ALA A 395 12.10 -10.29 25.86
C ALA A 395 10.58 -10.22 26.13
N ILE A 396 9.80 -11.13 25.54
CA ILE A 396 8.37 -11.24 25.86
C ILE A 396 8.17 -11.89 27.23
N GLY A 397 9.06 -12.80 27.63
CA GLY A 397 8.98 -13.59 28.86
C GLY A 397 8.26 -14.92 28.67
N LEU A 398 8.31 -15.50 27.47
CA LEU A 398 7.59 -16.72 27.10
C LEU A 398 8.54 -17.80 26.55
N PRO A 399 8.22 -19.09 26.75
CA PRO A 399 8.95 -20.16 26.06
C PRO A 399 8.67 -20.13 24.56
N LEU A 400 9.63 -20.63 23.78
CA LEU A 400 9.41 -20.91 22.36
C LEU A 400 8.45 -22.10 22.20
N VAL A 401 7.65 -22.06 21.14
CA VAL A 401 6.87 -23.22 20.68
C VAL A 401 7.49 -23.79 19.39
N PRO A 402 7.32 -25.08 19.08
CA PRO A 402 7.79 -25.64 17.82
C PRO A 402 7.13 -24.97 16.60
N HIS A 403 7.91 -24.64 15.57
CA HIS A 403 7.37 -24.27 14.26
C HIS A 403 6.86 -25.51 13.51
N GLU A 404 5.58 -25.53 13.15
CA GLU A 404 4.96 -26.68 12.51
C GLU A 404 4.66 -26.44 11.02
N ALA A 405 4.44 -27.51 10.26
CA ALA A 405 4.09 -27.39 8.83
C ALA A 405 2.82 -26.56 8.58
N VAL A 406 1.89 -26.54 9.55
CA VAL A 406 0.67 -25.71 9.49
C VAL A 406 0.98 -24.21 9.56
N ASP A 407 2.15 -23.83 10.07
CA ASP A 407 2.59 -22.44 10.09
C ASP A 407 3.04 -21.94 8.72
N ASP A 408 3.44 -22.85 7.84
CA ASP A 408 3.73 -22.55 6.43
C ASP A 408 2.50 -22.74 5.52
N ALA A 409 1.46 -23.42 6.01
CA ALA A 409 0.24 -23.74 5.28
C ALA A 409 -0.84 -22.65 5.46
N ASP A 410 -0.63 -21.48 4.84
CA ASP A 410 -1.73 -20.55 4.56
C ASP A 410 -2.28 -20.83 3.15
N ALA A 411 -3.58 -21.10 3.04
CA ALA A 411 -4.23 -21.57 1.81
C ALA A 411 -4.34 -20.51 0.70
N PRO A 412 -4.41 -20.90 -0.60
CA PRO A 412 -3.85 -22.08 -1.27
C PRO A 412 -2.63 -21.73 -2.14
N GLU A 413 -1.89 -22.75 -2.57
CA GLU A 413 -0.77 -22.60 -3.49
C GLU A 413 -1.17 -21.87 -4.79
N PRO A 414 -0.37 -20.90 -5.26
CA PRO A 414 -0.53 -20.40 -6.62
C PRO A 414 -0.09 -21.52 -7.57
N THR A 415 -1.06 -22.23 -8.16
CA THR A 415 -0.78 -22.97 -9.39
C THR A 415 -0.58 -21.98 -10.53
N GLU A 416 0.30 -22.39 -11.44
CA GLU A 416 1.02 -21.58 -12.43
C GLU A 416 0.20 -20.53 -13.19
N GLN A 417 0.90 -19.43 -13.52
CA GLN A 417 0.58 -18.35 -14.46
C GLN A 417 -0.23 -17.16 -13.92
N LEU A 418 0.52 -16.20 -13.36
CA LEU A 418 0.17 -14.77 -13.29
C LEU A 418 1.28 -13.96 -13.98
N ASP A 419 1.50 -14.23 -15.26
CA ASP A 419 2.12 -13.25 -16.15
C ASP A 419 0.98 -12.65 -16.99
N ALA A 420 0.61 -11.40 -16.68
CA ALA A 420 -0.09 -10.44 -17.54
C ALA A 420 -1.10 -9.54 -16.79
N VAL A 421 -0.73 -8.95 -15.65
CA VAL A 421 -1.22 -7.60 -15.30
C VAL A 421 -0.09 -6.81 -14.61
N GLU A 422 1.10 -6.84 -15.18
CA GLU A 422 2.16 -5.84 -14.93
C GLU A 422 2.59 -5.30 -16.29
N ALA A 423 2.01 -4.14 -16.65
CA ALA A 423 2.51 -3.21 -17.66
C ALA A 423 1.91 -1.83 -17.42
#